data_AF-A0A7Y2AKG3-F1
#
_entry.id   AF-A0A7Y2AKG3-F1
#
_cell.length_a   1.000
_cell.length_b   1.000
_cell.length_c   1.000
_cell.angle_alpha   90.00
_cell.angle_beta   90.00
_cell.angle_gamma   90.00
#
_symmetry.space_group_name_H-M   'P 1'
#
loop_
_entity.id
_entity.type
_entity.pdbx_description
1 polymer ?
#
loop_
_entity_poly.entity_id
_entity_poly.type
_entity_poly.pdbx_seq_one_letter_code
_entity_poly.pdbx_strand_id
1 'polypeptide(L)'
;MRTASIDRNQIEQLVRSAIRGEAAGAPKTNHAAAPRNSHDPPGWVNGKPNLRVSISARHCHLTDEHVEILFGRGSVLEPDKDLYQDGFYAAKQSVMVVGPRRRMLPNVRVLGPTRNFSQVELALTDSISLGIDAPVRHSGKIEGTPGCVL
;
A
#
# COMPACT_ATOMS: atom_id res chain seq x y z
N MET A 1 -44.79 41.18 8.12
CA MET A 1 -44.03 40.07 7.50
C MET A 1 -45.02 39.14 6.82
N ARG A 2 -45.00 39.04 5.48
CA ARG A 2 -45.89 38.16 4.70
C ARG A 2 -45.21 36.81 4.53
N THR A 3 -45.80 35.75 5.09
CA THR A 3 -45.39 34.36 4.84
C THR A 3 -45.78 33.99 3.41
N ALA A 4 -44.78 33.63 2.58
CA ALA A 4 -45.02 33.10 1.26
C ALA A 4 -45.64 31.70 1.39
N SER A 5 -46.93 31.59 1.09
CA SER A 5 -47.64 30.32 0.98
C SER A 5 -47.12 29.61 -0.27
N ILE A 6 -46.27 28.60 -0.09
CA ILE A 6 -45.81 27.75 -1.19
C ILE A 6 -47.01 26.93 -1.69
N ASP A 7 -47.29 27.05 -2.99
CA ASP A 7 -48.41 26.37 -3.64
C ASP A 7 -48.17 24.85 -3.66
N ARG A 8 -49.17 24.10 -3.19
CA ARG A 8 -49.17 22.63 -3.15
C ARG A 8 -48.96 22.02 -4.54
N ASN A 9 -49.49 22.65 -5.58
CA ASN A 9 -49.31 22.18 -6.95
C ASN A 9 -47.85 22.32 -7.41
N GLN A 10 -47.17 23.38 -6.97
CA GLN A 10 -45.75 23.59 -7.27
C GLN A 10 -44.89 22.53 -6.59
N ILE A 11 -45.22 22.15 -5.35
CA ILE A 11 -44.56 21.05 -4.62
C ILE A 11 -44.77 19.72 -5.36
N GLU A 12 -46.01 19.40 -5.77
CA GLU A 12 -46.28 18.15 -6.49
C GLU A 12 -45.58 18.08 -7.84
N GLN A 13 -45.48 19.19 -8.57
CA GLN A 13 -44.74 19.25 -9.83
C GLN A 13 -43.24 19.01 -9.62
N LEU A 14 -42.65 19.60 -8.58
CA LEU A 14 -41.24 19.38 -8.23
C LEU A 14 -41.00 17.92 -7.85
N VAL A 15 -41.85 17.31 -7.02
CA VAL A 15 -41.75 15.90 -6.64
C VAL A 15 -41.88 14.99 -7.86
N ARG A 16 -42.85 15.24 -8.75
CA ARG A 16 -43.03 14.45 -9.98
C ARG A 16 -41.88 14.61 -10.97
N SER A 17 -41.21 15.77 -11.00
CA SER A 17 -40.01 15.97 -11.82
C SER A 17 -38.80 15.21 -11.26
N ALA A 18 -38.62 15.19 -9.94
CA ALA A 18 -37.54 14.45 -9.29
C ALA A 18 -37.68 12.94 -9.51
N ILE A 19 -38.88 12.39 -9.32
CA ILE A 19 -39.15 10.95 -9.52
C ILE A 19 -38.99 10.55 -11.01
N ARG A 20 -39.41 11.42 -11.95
CA ARG A 20 -39.20 11.15 -13.39
C ARG A 20 -37.74 11.27 -13.82
N GLY A 21 -36.96 12.13 -13.17
CA GLY A 21 -35.51 12.23 -13.38
C GLY A 21 -34.77 10.95 -12.97
N GLU A 22 -35.26 10.23 -11.96
CA GLU A 22 -34.71 8.93 -11.55
C GLU A 22 -35.18 7.76 -12.45
N ALA A 23 -36.35 7.88 -13.09
CA ALA A 23 -36.93 6.80 -13.91
C ALA A 23 -36.50 6.82 -15.39
N ALA A 24 -35.92 7.92 -15.89
CA ALA A 24 -35.45 8.03 -17.27
C ALA A 24 -33.97 7.65 -17.38
N GLY A 25 -33.71 6.36 -17.59
CA GLY A 25 -32.38 5.84 -17.91
C GLY A 25 -31.79 6.47 -19.19
N ALA A 26 -30.64 7.12 -19.04
CA ALA A 26 -29.75 7.57 -20.11
C ALA A 26 -28.45 6.73 -20.11
N PRO A 27 -27.69 6.69 -21.23
CA PRO A 27 -26.94 5.51 -21.65
C PRO A 27 -25.66 5.26 -20.85
N LYS A 28 -25.28 3.97 -20.80
CA LYS A 28 -24.06 3.44 -20.17
C LYS A 28 -22.81 4.15 -20.70
N THR A 29 -22.30 5.09 -19.93
CA THR A 29 -20.87 5.39 -19.92
C THR A 29 -20.25 4.60 -18.77
N ASN A 30 -19.25 3.78 -19.09
CA ASN A 30 -18.49 3.06 -18.07
C ASN A 30 -17.83 4.09 -17.14
N HIS A 31 -17.83 3.80 -15.82
CA HIS A 31 -17.33 4.61 -14.69
C HIS A 31 -18.38 5.35 -13.83
N ALA A 32 -19.59 4.83 -13.66
CA ALA A 32 -20.46 5.25 -12.56
C ALA A 32 -20.05 4.54 -11.25
N ALA A 33 -19.58 5.31 -10.27
CA ALA A 33 -19.45 4.86 -8.89
C ALA A 33 -20.81 4.37 -8.39
N ALA A 34 -20.82 3.22 -7.72
CA ALA A 34 -22.02 2.63 -7.13
C ALA A 34 -22.79 3.65 -6.26
N PRO A 35 -24.13 3.59 -6.21
CA PRO A 35 -24.92 4.48 -5.37
C PRO A 35 -24.44 4.35 -3.93
N ARG A 36 -23.92 5.45 -3.37
CA ARG A 36 -23.49 5.51 -1.98
C ARG A 36 -24.75 5.44 -1.13
N ASN A 37 -24.98 4.33 -0.45
CA ASN A 37 -25.96 4.30 0.63
C ASN A 37 -25.54 5.35 1.65
N SER A 38 -26.45 6.24 2.05
CA SER A 38 -26.19 7.36 2.97
C SER A 38 -25.76 6.94 4.38
N HIS A 39 -25.64 5.63 4.63
CA HIS A 39 -25.24 5.03 5.90
C HIS A 39 -23.83 4.41 5.90
N ASP A 40 -23.17 4.30 4.75
CA ASP A 40 -21.88 3.65 4.66
C ASP A 40 -20.75 4.60 5.12
N PRO A 41 -19.82 4.14 6.00
CA PRO A 41 -18.64 4.93 6.35
C PRO A 41 -17.78 5.29 5.11
N PRO A 42 -16.99 6.38 5.15
CA PRO A 42 -16.10 6.75 4.05
C PRO A 42 -15.20 5.58 3.62
N GLY A 43 -15.12 5.35 2.31
CA GLY A 43 -14.30 4.28 1.72
C GLY A 43 -14.97 2.90 1.69
N TRP A 44 -16.24 2.78 2.03
CA TRP A 44 -17.01 1.56 1.77
C TRP A 44 -17.54 1.53 0.32
N VAL A 45 -17.60 0.33 -0.27
CA VAL A 45 -18.17 0.07 -1.60
C VAL A 45 -19.14 -1.11 -1.46
N ASN A 46 -20.41 -0.90 -1.85
CA ASN A 46 -21.49 -1.90 -1.74
C ASN A 46 -21.66 -2.45 -0.30
N GLY A 47 -21.70 -1.56 0.71
CA GLY A 47 -21.90 -1.98 2.10
C GLY A 47 -20.73 -2.78 2.71
N LYS A 48 -19.52 -2.67 2.15
CA LYS A 48 -18.31 -3.34 2.69
C LYS A 48 -17.09 -2.40 2.65
N PRO A 49 -16.13 -2.53 3.58
CA PRO A 49 -14.87 -1.79 3.53
C PRO A 49 -14.12 -2.06 2.22
N ASN A 50 -13.71 -1.01 1.52
CA ASN A 50 -12.85 -1.11 0.33
C ASN A 50 -11.37 -0.99 0.72
N LEU A 51 -10.89 -1.93 1.53
CA LEU A 51 -9.49 -2.00 1.97
C LEU A 51 -8.86 -3.31 1.51
N ARG A 52 -7.76 -3.19 0.78
CA ARG A 52 -6.87 -4.32 0.50
C ARG A 52 -5.76 -4.35 1.54
N VAL A 53 -5.52 -5.52 2.11
CA VAL A 53 -4.46 -5.74 3.09
C VAL A 53 -3.41 -6.64 2.46
N SER A 54 -2.14 -6.31 2.64
CA SER A 54 -1.01 -7.11 2.21
C SER A 54 -0.06 -7.34 3.37
N ILE A 55 0.61 -8.48 3.36
CA ILE A 55 1.56 -8.88 4.41
C ILE A 55 2.96 -8.76 3.84
N SER A 56 3.80 -7.96 4.48
CA SER A 56 5.22 -7.89 4.17
C SER A 56 5.99 -8.87 5.05
N ALA A 57 6.59 -9.88 4.44
CA ALA A 57 7.61 -10.68 5.10
C ALA A 57 8.90 -9.85 5.27
N ARG A 58 9.85 -10.34 6.07
CA ARG A 58 11.18 -9.70 6.19
C ARG A 58 11.84 -9.56 4.81
N HIS A 59 12.38 -8.39 4.54
CA HIS A 59 12.98 -8.09 3.24
C HIS A 59 13.98 -6.94 3.35
N CYS A 60 14.73 -6.71 2.28
CA CYS A 60 15.56 -5.54 2.14
C CYS A 60 15.43 -4.87 0.78
N HIS A 61 15.80 -3.60 0.74
CA HIS A 61 16.06 -2.82 -0.45
C HIS A 61 17.56 -2.53 -0.53
N LEU A 62 18.10 -2.50 -1.74
CA LEU A 62 19.52 -2.31 -1.97
C LEU A 62 19.79 -1.18 -2.96
N THR A 63 20.97 -0.56 -2.83
CA THR A 63 21.57 0.28 -3.87
C THR A 63 22.21 -0.58 -4.95
N ASP A 64 22.46 -0.01 -6.13
CA ASP A 64 23.21 -0.71 -7.19
C ASP A 64 24.60 -1.14 -6.70
N GLU A 65 25.29 -0.27 -5.96
CA GLU A 65 26.58 -0.59 -5.34
C GLU A 65 26.51 -1.82 -4.42
N HIS A 66 25.51 -1.90 -3.54
CA HIS A 66 25.35 -3.05 -2.65
C HIS A 66 24.91 -4.31 -3.38
N VAL A 67 24.17 -4.20 -4.49
CA VAL A 67 23.88 -5.34 -5.35
C VAL A 67 25.17 -5.90 -5.93
N GLU A 68 26.07 -5.04 -6.43
CA GLU A 68 27.34 -5.49 -6.96
C GLU A 68 28.27 -6.09 -5.89
N ILE A 69 28.32 -5.51 -4.70
CA ILE A 69 29.13 -6.03 -3.58
C ILE A 69 28.63 -7.43 -3.15
N LEU A 70 27.32 -7.62 -3.06
CA LEU A 70 26.73 -8.85 -2.52
C LEU A 70 26.64 -9.97 -3.57
N PHE A 71 26.39 -9.63 -4.84
CA PHE A 71 26.09 -10.61 -5.88
C PHE A 71 27.13 -10.67 -7.00
N GLY A 72 28.10 -9.76 -7.01
CA GLY A 72 29.18 -9.71 -7.99
C GLY A 72 29.16 -8.45 -8.84
N ARG A 73 30.34 -8.02 -9.29
CA ARG A 73 30.49 -6.81 -10.11
C ARG A 73 29.64 -6.91 -11.39
N GLY A 74 28.88 -5.85 -11.67
CA GLY A 74 27.95 -5.76 -12.80
C GLY A 74 26.65 -6.55 -12.64
N SER A 75 26.38 -7.14 -11.48
CA SER A 75 25.11 -7.81 -11.21
C SER A 75 23.94 -6.80 -11.14
N VAL A 76 22.78 -7.26 -11.63
CA VAL A 76 21.51 -6.54 -11.53
C VAL A 76 20.47 -7.44 -10.87
N LEU A 77 19.48 -6.84 -10.20
CA LEU A 77 18.38 -7.60 -9.62
C LEU A 77 17.55 -8.25 -10.72
N GLU A 78 17.24 -9.54 -10.54
CA GLU A 78 16.39 -10.28 -11.48
C GLU A 78 14.97 -10.32 -10.94
N PRO A 79 13.97 -9.74 -11.62
CA PRO A 79 12.58 -9.85 -11.20
C PRO A 79 12.13 -11.31 -11.14
N ASP A 80 11.36 -11.64 -10.10
CA ASP A 80 10.74 -12.96 -9.91
C ASP A 80 9.22 -12.84 -9.79
N LYS A 81 8.76 -12.04 -8.82
CA LYS A 81 7.32 -11.86 -8.56
C LYS A 81 6.95 -10.40 -8.39
N ASP A 82 5.98 -9.93 -9.16
CA ASP A 82 5.43 -8.59 -9.02
C ASP A 82 4.75 -8.39 -7.66
N LEU A 83 4.92 -7.18 -7.10
CA LEU A 83 4.23 -6.73 -5.92
C LEU A 83 2.92 -6.01 -6.30
N TYR A 84 2.16 -5.61 -5.29
CA TYR A 84 0.91 -4.90 -5.51
C TYR A 84 1.12 -3.50 -6.11
N GLN A 85 2.23 -2.84 -5.77
CA GLN A 85 2.61 -1.56 -6.33
C GLN A 85 3.26 -1.76 -7.71
N ASP A 86 2.71 -1.12 -8.73
CA ASP A 86 3.23 -1.20 -10.10
C ASP A 86 4.72 -0.83 -10.16
N GLY A 87 5.49 -1.65 -10.87
CA GLY A 87 6.94 -1.48 -11.04
C GLY A 87 7.80 -2.02 -9.89
N PHE A 88 7.21 -2.49 -8.79
CA PHE A 88 7.95 -3.13 -7.70
C PHE A 88 7.84 -4.65 -7.76
N TYR A 89 8.92 -5.34 -7.39
CA TYR A 89 9.00 -6.79 -7.48
C TYR A 89 9.85 -7.39 -6.35
N ALA A 90 9.55 -8.63 -5.99
CA ALA A 90 10.48 -9.50 -5.31
C ALA A 90 11.50 -10.02 -6.33
N ALA A 91 12.79 -9.83 -6.05
CA ALA A 91 13.87 -10.32 -6.91
C ALA A 91 14.18 -11.79 -6.60
N LYS A 92 14.79 -12.53 -7.55
CA LYS A 92 15.25 -13.91 -7.31
C LYS A 92 16.29 -13.99 -6.19
N GLN A 93 17.09 -12.93 -6.06
CA GLN A 93 18.10 -12.80 -5.02
C GLN A 93 17.49 -12.76 -3.61
N SER A 94 18.24 -13.32 -2.67
CA SER A 94 17.99 -13.20 -1.23
C SER A 94 19.32 -13.06 -0.50
N VAL A 95 19.29 -12.41 0.65
CA VAL A 95 20.46 -12.21 1.52
C VAL A 95 20.26 -12.89 2.86
N MET A 96 21.33 -12.94 3.65
CA MET A 96 21.28 -13.36 5.03
C MET A 96 21.51 -12.14 5.92
N VAL A 97 20.60 -11.87 6.86
CA VAL A 97 20.83 -10.79 7.84
C VAL A 97 21.51 -11.37 9.06
N VAL A 98 22.68 -10.85 9.41
CA VAL A 98 23.44 -11.27 10.60
C VAL A 98 23.45 -10.14 11.63
N GLY A 99 23.03 -10.49 12.85
CA GLY A 99 22.92 -9.57 13.97
C GLY A 99 24.00 -9.78 15.04
N PRO A 100 24.17 -8.82 15.98
CA PRO A 100 25.21 -8.85 17.01
C PRO A 100 25.20 -10.10 17.91
N ARG A 101 24.04 -10.75 18.06
CA ARG A 101 23.89 -11.97 18.88
C ARG A 101 24.42 -13.25 18.23
N ARG A 102 25.18 -13.16 17.13
CA ARG A 102 25.63 -14.31 16.31
C ARG A 102 24.46 -15.18 15.84
N ARG A 103 23.30 -14.56 15.65
CA ARG A 103 22.13 -15.16 15.02
C ARG A 103 22.00 -14.59 13.62
N MET A 104 21.42 -15.41 12.74
CA MET A 104 21.24 -15.08 11.33
C MET A 104 19.81 -15.40 10.91
N LEU A 105 19.27 -14.57 10.02
CA LEU A 105 18.02 -14.84 9.30
C LEU A 105 18.37 -15.14 7.85
N PRO A 106 18.27 -16.40 7.40
CA PRO A 106 18.49 -16.74 6.00
C PRO A 106 17.28 -16.33 5.15
N ASN A 107 17.47 -16.30 3.83
CA ASN A 107 16.42 -16.12 2.83
C ASN A 107 15.62 -14.81 3.01
N VAL A 108 16.29 -13.72 3.40
CA VAL A 108 15.68 -12.40 3.44
C VAL A 108 15.56 -11.89 2.01
N ARG A 109 14.33 -11.67 1.55
CA ARG A 109 14.04 -11.33 0.16
C ARG A 109 14.56 -9.95 -0.19
N VAL A 110 15.19 -9.80 -1.36
CA VAL A 110 15.50 -8.47 -1.92
C VAL A 110 14.30 -7.98 -2.73
N LEU A 111 13.85 -6.75 -2.49
CA LEU A 111 12.80 -6.10 -3.28
C LEU A 111 13.39 -5.04 -4.20
N GLY A 112 13.04 -5.15 -5.48
CA GLY A 112 13.42 -4.21 -6.53
C GLY A 112 12.30 -3.20 -6.87
N PRO A 113 12.63 -2.16 -7.66
CA PRO A 113 13.97 -1.86 -8.19
C PRO A 113 14.94 -1.41 -7.10
N THR A 114 16.22 -1.28 -7.44
CA THR A 114 17.23 -0.70 -6.55
C THR A 114 16.85 0.73 -6.15
N ARG A 115 17.36 1.17 -4.99
CA ARG A 115 17.09 2.49 -4.41
C ARG A 115 18.38 3.27 -4.22
N ASN A 116 18.25 4.53 -3.84
CA ASN A 116 19.39 5.38 -3.48
C ASN A 116 19.97 5.07 -2.08
N PHE A 117 19.31 4.25 -1.27
CA PHE A 117 19.83 3.76 0.01
C PHE A 117 19.38 2.31 0.25
N SER A 118 20.20 1.56 0.98
CA SER A 118 19.81 0.23 1.46
C SER A 118 18.99 0.32 2.74
N GLN A 119 18.01 -0.57 2.87
CA GLN A 119 17.13 -0.64 4.04
C GLN A 119 16.72 -2.07 4.30
N VAL A 120 16.75 -2.49 5.57
CA VAL A 120 16.25 -3.81 6.00
C VAL A 120 14.98 -3.58 6.82
N GLU A 121 13.91 -4.27 6.45
CA GLU A 121 12.62 -4.22 7.15
C GLU A 121 12.39 -5.55 7.86
N LEU A 122 12.32 -5.49 9.19
CA LEU A 122 12.21 -6.66 10.07
C LEU A 122 10.97 -6.56 10.95
N ALA A 123 10.41 -7.71 11.32
CA ALA A 123 9.49 -7.77 12.44
C ALA A 123 10.22 -7.47 13.76
N LEU A 124 9.47 -7.05 14.79
CA LEU A 124 10.03 -6.84 16.13
C LEU A 124 10.69 -8.11 16.69
N THR A 125 10.07 -9.26 16.47
CA THR A 125 10.58 -10.57 16.91
C THR A 125 11.89 -10.95 16.22
N ASP A 126 12.04 -10.63 14.94
CA ASP A 126 13.27 -10.81 14.17
C ASP A 126 14.39 -9.93 14.74
N SER A 127 14.07 -8.68 15.04
CA SER A 127 15.02 -7.71 15.61
C SER A 127 15.53 -8.17 16.99
N ILE A 128 14.64 -8.66 17.86
CA ILE A 128 14.99 -9.26 19.16
C ILE A 128 15.91 -10.48 18.97
N SER A 129 15.58 -11.35 18.00
CA SER A 129 16.35 -12.57 17.73
C SER A 129 17.77 -12.26 17.26
N LEU A 130 17.92 -11.24 16.42
CA LEU A 130 19.20 -10.74 15.92
C LEU A 130 19.97 -9.92 16.97
N GLY A 131 19.27 -9.37 17.96
CA GLY A 131 19.84 -8.43 18.92
C GLY A 131 20.08 -7.05 18.34
N ILE A 132 19.20 -6.64 17.42
CA ILE A 132 19.20 -5.31 16.80
C ILE A 132 18.06 -4.52 17.45
N ASP A 133 18.36 -3.35 17.98
CA ASP A 133 17.35 -2.43 18.53
C ASP A 133 16.76 -1.56 17.40
N ALA A 134 15.96 -2.19 16.54
CA ALA A 134 15.38 -1.54 15.37
C ALA A 134 14.15 -0.70 15.77
N PRO A 135 14.15 0.63 15.49
CA PRO A 135 13.01 1.48 15.81
C PRO A 135 11.85 1.28 14.82
N VAL A 136 10.62 1.53 15.26
CA VAL A 136 9.45 1.59 14.37
C VAL A 136 9.52 2.90 13.56
N ARG A 137 9.61 2.78 12.23
CA ARG A 137 9.75 3.89 11.30
C ARG A 137 8.97 3.64 10.02
N HIS A 138 8.62 4.73 9.33
CA HIS A 138 8.20 4.64 7.93
C HIS A 138 9.41 4.38 7.03
N SER A 139 9.19 3.67 5.92
CA SER A 139 10.20 3.41 4.89
C SER A 139 10.87 4.73 4.46
N GLY A 140 12.20 4.73 4.38
CA GLY A 140 13.02 5.90 4.07
C GLY A 140 13.42 6.79 5.26
N LYS A 141 12.83 6.61 6.45
CA LYS A 141 13.26 7.33 7.67
C LYS A 141 14.35 6.56 8.43
N ILE A 142 15.51 6.42 7.79
CA ILE A 142 16.65 5.59 8.24
C ILE A 142 17.67 6.32 9.13
N GLU A 143 17.47 7.61 9.42
CA GLU A 143 18.40 8.35 10.27
C GLU A 143 18.41 7.79 11.71
N GLY A 144 19.63 7.59 12.23
CA GLY A 144 19.87 7.05 13.57
C GLY A 144 19.45 5.59 13.76
N THR A 145 19.18 4.83 12.68
CA THR A 145 18.85 3.40 12.80
C THR A 145 20.12 2.55 12.89
N PRO A 146 20.10 1.43 13.63
CA PRO A 146 21.24 0.51 13.68
C PRO A 146 21.49 -0.17 12.33
N GLY A 147 22.73 -0.62 12.12
CA GLY A 147 23.10 -1.44 10.96
C GLY A 147 23.06 -2.94 11.24
N CYS A 148 23.35 -3.73 10.20
CA CYS A 148 23.57 -5.17 10.26
C CYS A 148 24.56 -5.58 9.16
N VAL A 149 25.00 -6.84 9.20
CA VAL A 149 25.76 -7.44 8.09
C VAL A 149 24.79 -8.18 7.17
N LEU A 150 24.98 -8.02 5.86
CA LEU A 150 24.25 -8.70 4.78
C LEU A 150 25.17 -9.61 3.97
#